data_AF-A0A2T4V8V8-F1
#
_entry.id   AF-A0A2T4V8V8-F1
#
_cell.length_a   1.000
_cell.length_b   1.000
_cell.length_c   1.000
_cell.angle_alpha   90.00
_cell.angle_beta   90.00
_cell.angle_gamma   90.00
#
_symmetry.space_group_name_H-M   'P 1'
#
loop_
_entity.id
_entity.type
_entity.pdbx_description
1 polymer ?
#
loop_
_entity_poly.entity_id
_entity_poly.type
_entity_poly.pdbx_seq_one_letter_code
_entity_poly.pdbx_strand_id
1 'polypeptide(L)'
;MAAAQQLLQERGFTFEPMESEKNETRLLSSWDTPSTGVSRNGKLTRYLMVGLQVAPKQSVVRIFRLSRAMVGNDVEIATLNDKMKLEAQEQNADPIRNKGLSFQTERVAETRGVMNGIRATDLENELTLRLESGASIELVAGNIKSEDKKPARRGEDFYLQRWKQQPEGNAPVASARCGTEVRGLRKLLRPGQTLLIGEQLGSEQLPAIVGDMVCQAAESGHIVTLGLSIPRLEQERLDRYLTSAGGPADQDELLDGDFWRRPYQDGRSSRAVMDLIDRVRALRASGLIIHLVAYDTDLLKGNERDAAFADVWMKRRAARPEEVFIVVSGNAHVNVSRGSQWDSGYEPMGWHMLKADPTLKALDMSFAQGTRWACDLNAESNLDCRVYGSTPSQLVAKVKGLSPHIELFEGGVSLEGYHGLLYVGELSASPPATAPNAIPVRSQDTTPSSPTAPPRPPARLNR
;
A
#
# COMPACT_ATOMS: atom_id res chain seq x y z
N MET A 1 -1.58 9.23 16.60
CA MET A 1 -2.16 8.98 17.93
C MET A 1 -3.64 8.66 17.85
N ALA A 2 -4.48 9.46 17.18
CA ALA A 2 -5.92 9.19 17.03
C ALA A 2 -6.27 7.78 16.54
N ALA A 3 -5.63 7.29 15.46
CA ALA A 3 -5.84 5.93 14.96
C ALA A 3 -5.51 4.83 15.99
N ALA A 4 -4.50 5.05 16.84
CA ALA A 4 -4.12 4.11 17.90
C ALA A 4 -5.14 4.11 19.05
N GLN A 5 -5.72 5.28 19.35
CA GLN A 5 -6.81 5.42 20.31
C GLN A 5 -8.05 4.66 19.83
N GLN A 6 -8.44 4.88 18.56
CA GLN A 6 -9.57 4.20 17.94
C GLN A 6 -9.39 2.67 17.94
N LEU A 7 -8.20 2.18 17.60
CA LEU A 7 -7.82 0.76 17.61
C LEU A 7 -8.07 0.07 18.97
N LEU A 8 -7.83 0.79 20.07
CA LEU A 8 -8.06 0.30 21.42
C LEU A 8 -9.51 0.49 21.89
N GLN A 9 -10.19 1.56 21.46
CA GLN A 9 -11.63 1.76 21.71
C GLN A 9 -12.47 0.64 21.08
N GLU A 10 -12.13 0.22 19.86
CA GLU A 10 -12.75 -0.93 19.17
C GLU A 10 -12.60 -2.24 19.97
N ARG A 11 -11.62 -2.31 20.88
CA ARG A 11 -11.38 -3.43 21.80
C ARG A 11 -11.95 -3.22 23.21
N GLY A 12 -12.76 -2.18 23.41
CA GLY A 12 -13.43 -1.90 24.68
C GLY A 12 -12.60 -1.12 25.70
N PHE A 13 -11.41 -0.62 25.33
CA PHE A 13 -10.61 0.20 26.25
C PHE A 13 -11.07 1.66 26.25
N THR A 14 -11.21 2.23 27.45
CA THR A 14 -11.41 3.67 27.64
C THR A 14 -10.08 4.34 27.99
N PHE A 15 -10.05 5.67 28.06
CA PHE A 15 -8.81 6.44 28.26
C PHE A 15 -8.91 7.33 29.49
N GLU A 16 -7.82 7.38 30.26
CA GLU A 16 -7.70 8.25 31.43
C GLU A 16 -7.32 9.67 30.99
N PRO A 17 -7.95 10.73 31.52
CA PRO A 17 -7.50 12.09 31.30
C PRO A 17 -6.14 12.25 31.96
N MET A 18 -5.10 12.51 31.18
CA MET A 18 -3.76 12.79 31.72
C MET A 18 -3.64 14.27 32.07
N GLU A 19 -3.19 14.56 33.30
CA GLU A 19 -2.92 15.93 33.76
C GLU A 19 -1.71 16.53 33.01
N SER A 20 -1.94 17.15 31.84
CA SER A 20 -1.21 18.30 31.27
C SER A 20 -1.35 18.39 29.75
N GLU A 21 -1.46 19.61 29.24
CA GLU A 21 -1.46 19.99 27.81
C GLU A 21 -0.17 19.61 27.06
N LYS A 22 0.89 19.16 27.76
CA LYS A 22 2.21 18.82 27.16
C LYS A 22 2.33 17.37 26.67
N ASN A 23 1.26 16.57 26.74
CA ASN A 23 1.28 15.13 26.52
C ASN A 23 0.51 14.65 25.26
N GLU A 24 0.38 15.47 24.20
CA GLU A 24 -0.25 15.05 22.92
C GLU A 24 0.39 13.80 22.29
N THR A 25 1.62 13.46 22.72
CA THR A 25 2.38 12.29 22.27
C THR A 25 2.18 11.06 23.15
N ARG A 26 1.36 11.09 24.21
CA ARG A 26 1.16 9.96 25.11
C ARG A 26 -0.32 9.76 25.44
N LEU A 27 -0.77 8.51 25.44
CA LEU A 27 -2.13 8.15 25.82
C LEU A 27 -2.10 6.91 26.71
N LEU A 28 -2.93 6.91 27.76
CA LEU A 28 -3.01 5.81 28.73
C LEU A 28 -4.43 5.30 28.79
N SER A 29 -4.62 4.00 28.52
CA SER A 29 -5.93 3.37 28.65
C SER A 29 -6.27 3.16 30.13
N SER A 30 -7.56 3.05 30.41
CA SER A 30 -8.07 2.50 31.66
C SER A 30 -7.62 1.06 31.85
N TRP A 31 -7.66 0.59 33.10
CA TRP A 31 -7.47 -0.80 33.43
C TRP A 31 -8.67 -1.63 32.98
N ASP A 32 -8.40 -2.70 32.23
CA ASP A 32 -9.36 -3.77 32.01
C ASP A 32 -9.63 -4.46 33.36
N THR A 33 -10.80 -4.19 33.93
CA THR A 33 -11.24 -4.74 35.21
C THR A 33 -12.13 -5.95 34.91
N PRO A 34 -11.81 -7.15 35.41
CA PRO A 34 -12.65 -8.32 35.15
C PRO A 34 -14.05 -8.06 35.71
N SER A 35 -15.04 -8.07 34.82
CA SER A 35 -16.44 -8.01 35.20
C SER A 35 -16.77 -9.28 35.99
N THR A 36 -17.18 -9.14 37.25
CA THR A 36 -17.76 -10.17 38.11
C THR A 36 -16.80 -11.27 38.62
N GLY A 37 -16.49 -11.21 39.91
CA GLY A 37 -15.84 -12.29 40.64
C GLY A 37 -15.59 -11.92 42.10
N VAL A 38 -15.98 -12.80 43.03
CA VAL A 38 -15.90 -12.60 44.49
C VAL A 38 -14.44 -12.53 45.00
N SER A 39 -13.48 -12.95 44.18
CA SER A 39 -12.03 -12.86 44.46
C SER A 39 -11.44 -11.65 43.73
N ARG A 40 -10.73 -10.77 44.44
CA ARG A 40 -9.95 -9.67 43.85
C ARG A 40 -8.60 -10.13 43.29
N ASN A 41 -8.33 -11.44 43.27
CA ASN A 41 -7.17 -12.00 42.60
C ASN A 41 -7.37 -11.96 41.08
N GLY A 42 -6.47 -11.28 40.36
CA GLY A 42 -6.57 -11.17 38.91
C GLY A 42 -5.39 -10.45 38.27
N LYS A 43 -5.29 -10.54 36.95
CA LYS A 43 -4.32 -9.78 36.17
C LYS A 43 -5.04 -8.61 35.51
N LEU A 44 -4.74 -7.39 35.93
CA LEU A 44 -5.23 -6.20 35.27
C LEU A 44 -4.29 -5.84 34.12
N THR A 45 -4.88 -5.47 32.98
CA THR A 45 -4.13 -5.06 31.79
C THR A 45 -4.55 -3.66 31.38
N ARG A 46 -3.60 -2.82 30.98
CA ARG A 46 -3.86 -1.54 30.31
C ARG A 46 -2.79 -1.28 29.24
N TYR A 47 -2.98 -0.24 28.46
CA TYR A 47 -2.08 0.13 27.37
C TYR A 47 -1.56 1.55 27.53
N LEU A 48 -0.25 1.71 27.38
CA LEU A 48 0.42 2.99 27.22
C LEU A 48 0.82 3.16 25.76
N MET A 49 0.35 4.20 25.11
CA MET A 49 0.73 4.56 23.75
C MET A 49 1.65 5.77 23.77
N VAL A 50 2.73 5.72 22.99
CA VAL A 50 3.73 6.78 22.90
C VAL A 50 4.01 7.07 21.43
N GLY A 51 3.68 8.27 20.98
CA GLY A 51 4.10 8.84 19.71
C GLY A 51 5.53 9.36 19.80
N LEU A 52 6.39 8.91 18.89
CA LEU A 52 7.79 9.28 18.79
C LEU A 52 8.03 9.88 17.42
N GLN A 53 8.45 11.14 17.36
CA GLN A 53 8.92 11.74 16.10
C GLN A 53 10.33 11.20 15.82
N VAL A 54 10.50 10.54 14.67
CA VAL A 54 11.78 9.96 14.23
C VAL A 54 12.44 10.78 13.11
N ALA A 55 11.66 11.58 12.38
CA ALA A 55 12.15 12.55 11.41
C ALA A 55 11.12 13.70 11.22
N PRO A 56 11.43 14.79 10.48
CA PRO A 56 10.53 15.95 10.32
C PRO A 56 9.10 15.61 9.86
N LYS A 57 8.92 14.52 9.10
CA LYS A 57 7.60 14.02 8.64
C LYS A 57 7.39 12.52 8.94
N GLN A 58 8.12 11.98 9.90
CA GLN A 58 8.02 10.57 10.26
C GLN A 58 7.85 10.44 11.76
N SER A 59 6.82 9.69 12.14
CA SER A 59 6.49 9.40 13.52
C SER A 59 6.13 7.93 13.67
N VAL A 60 6.46 7.35 14.80
CA VAL A 60 6.11 5.97 15.16
C VAL A 60 5.27 5.99 16.42
N VAL A 61 4.21 5.20 16.45
CA VAL A 61 3.46 4.95 17.69
C VAL A 61 3.93 3.63 18.28
N ARG A 62 4.40 3.67 19.52
CA ARG A 62 4.72 2.49 20.32
C ARG A 62 3.59 2.19 21.28
N ILE A 63 3.21 0.92 21.37
CA ILE A 63 2.12 0.47 22.25
C ILE A 63 2.72 -0.50 23.25
N PHE A 64 2.61 -0.16 24.53
CA PHE A 64 3.09 -0.98 25.63
C PHE A 64 1.88 -1.56 26.38
N ARG A 65 1.81 -2.89 26.45
CA ARG A 65 0.88 -3.59 27.32
C ARG A 65 1.46 -3.61 28.73
N LEU A 66 0.81 -2.89 29.63
CA LEU A 66 1.13 -2.86 31.05
C LEU A 66 0.25 -3.88 31.77
N SER A 67 0.87 -4.72 32.58
CA SER A 67 0.12 -5.65 33.43
C SER A 67 0.53 -5.52 34.89
N ARG A 68 -0.46 -5.66 35.78
CA ARG A 68 -0.23 -5.79 37.23
C ARG A 68 -1.03 -6.97 37.76
N ALA A 69 -0.42 -7.74 38.65
CA ALA A 69 -1.14 -8.69 39.46
C ALA A 69 -1.88 -7.91 40.56
N MET A 70 -3.18 -8.10 40.65
CA MET A 70 -3.95 -7.74 41.82
C MET A 70 -4.02 -8.99 42.69
N VAL A 71 -3.47 -8.90 43.90
CA VAL A 71 -3.67 -9.90 44.95
C VAL A 71 -4.71 -9.30 45.88
N GLY A 72 -5.89 -9.91 45.93
CA GLY A 72 -6.88 -9.62 46.95
C GLY A 72 -6.35 -10.06 48.30
N ASN A 73 -6.66 -9.29 49.35
CA ASN A 73 -6.38 -9.69 50.72
C ASN A 73 -7.43 -10.73 51.14
N ASP A 74 -7.46 -11.86 50.44
CA ASP A 74 -8.44 -12.93 50.63
C ASP A 74 -7.95 -13.88 51.74
N VAL A 75 -7.38 -13.33 52.81
CA VAL A 75 -6.98 -14.10 53.98
C VAL A 75 -8.24 -14.54 54.70
N GLU A 76 -8.61 -15.80 54.47
CA GLU A 76 -9.49 -16.64 55.29
C GLU A 76 -10.85 -16.04 55.68
N ILE A 77 -11.74 -15.88 54.71
CA ILE A 77 -13.15 -15.60 55.02
C ILE A 77 -14.00 -16.78 54.54
N ALA A 78 -14.31 -17.69 55.47
CA ALA A 78 -15.12 -18.88 55.20
C ALA A 78 -16.61 -18.56 54.95
N THR A 79 -17.12 -17.42 55.44
CA THR A 79 -18.53 -17.04 55.28
C THR A 79 -18.74 -15.53 55.09
N LEU A 80 -19.84 -15.15 54.41
CA LEU A 80 -20.22 -13.75 54.17
C LEU A 80 -20.36 -12.93 55.47
N ASN A 81 -20.73 -13.58 56.58
CA ASN A 81 -20.84 -12.94 57.89
C ASN A 81 -19.48 -12.57 58.49
N ASP A 82 -18.46 -13.38 58.28
CA ASP A 82 -17.11 -13.09 58.76
C ASP A 82 -16.53 -11.90 57.99
N LYS A 83 -16.87 -11.77 56.70
CA LYS A 83 -16.51 -10.61 55.88
C LYS A 83 -17.15 -9.33 56.39
N MET A 84 -18.46 -9.33 56.66
CA MET A 84 -19.13 -8.15 57.20
C MET A 84 -18.58 -7.74 58.57
N LYS A 85 -18.18 -8.70 59.41
CA LYS A 85 -17.57 -8.41 60.72
C LYS A 85 -16.15 -7.85 60.60
N LEU A 86 -15.33 -8.40 59.71
CA LEU A 86 -13.97 -7.92 59.45
C LEU A 86 -13.99 -6.55 58.78
N GLU A 87 -14.88 -6.32 57.80
CA GLU A 87 -15.09 -5.00 57.19
C GLU A 87 -15.58 -3.97 58.22
N ALA A 88 -16.47 -4.35 59.14
CA ALA A 88 -16.90 -3.47 60.24
C ALA A 88 -15.77 -3.21 61.26
N GLN A 89 -14.89 -4.18 61.51
CA GLN A 89 -13.72 -4.01 62.38
C GLN A 89 -12.63 -3.16 61.74
N GLU A 90 -12.33 -3.33 60.44
CA GLU A 90 -11.42 -2.45 59.69
C GLU A 90 -11.99 -1.03 59.60
N GLN A 91 -13.29 -0.86 59.38
CA GLN A 91 -13.95 0.45 59.39
C GLN A 91 -13.85 1.15 60.76
N ASN A 92 -13.83 0.40 61.86
CA ASN A 92 -13.71 0.93 63.22
C ASN A 92 -12.25 1.07 63.70
N ALA A 93 -11.31 0.35 63.08
CA ALA A 93 -9.89 0.38 63.41
C ALA A 93 -9.12 1.44 62.60
N ASP A 94 -9.73 2.03 61.57
CA ASP A 94 -9.12 3.06 60.72
C ASP A 94 -8.95 4.40 61.48
N PRO A 95 -7.72 4.79 61.87
CA PRO A 95 -7.49 6.00 62.65
C PRO A 95 -7.74 7.29 61.85
N ILE A 96 -7.89 7.17 60.53
CA ILE A 96 -7.92 8.30 59.59
C ILE A 96 -9.36 8.81 59.38
N ARG A 97 -10.38 7.98 59.58
CA ARG A 97 -11.79 8.39 59.43
C ARG A 97 -12.31 9.21 60.62
N ASN A 98 -11.72 9.05 61.82
CA ASN A 98 -11.99 9.91 62.97
C ASN A 98 -11.47 11.35 62.79
N LYS A 99 -10.81 11.66 61.67
CA LYS A 99 -10.43 13.02 61.25
C LYS A 99 -10.91 13.35 59.84
N GLY A 100 -12.17 13.05 59.49
CA GLY A 100 -12.90 13.76 58.43
C GLY A 100 -12.20 13.94 57.07
N LEU A 101 -11.29 13.04 56.68
CA LEU A 101 -10.54 13.13 55.43
C LEU A 101 -10.99 12.00 54.52
N SER A 102 -11.88 12.34 53.59
CA SER A 102 -12.26 11.53 52.45
C SER A 102 -11.07 11.41 51.50
N PHE A 103 -10.14 10.49 51.77
CA PHE A 103 -9.14 10.09 50.79
C PHE A 103 -9.71 8.96 49.92
N GLN A 104 -9.88 9.29 48.63
CA GLN A 104 -10.24 8.38 47.56
C GLN A 104 -9.37 7.12 47.60
N THR A 105 -9.98 5.99 47.98
CA THR A 105 -9.37 4.65 47.97
C THR A 105 -8.92 4.22 46.57
N GLU A 106 -9.37 4.90 45.51
CA GLU A 106 -8.87 4.70 44.14
C GLU A 106 -7.38 5.03 44.00
N ARG A 107 -6.85 6.06 44.69
CA ARG A 107 -5.44 6.46 44.57
C ARG A 107 -4.45 5.54 45.29
N VAL A 108 -4.88 4.81 46.33
CA VAL A 108 -4.00 3.90 47.08
C VAL A 108 -3.81 2.57 46.34
N ALA A 109 -4.76 2.19 45.47
CA ALA A 109 -4.61 1.05 44.57
C ALA A 109 -3.59 1.30 43.44
N GLU A 110 -3.10 2.54 43.25
CA GLU A 110 -2.15 2.87 42.19
C GLU A 110 -0.69 2.53 42.55
N THR A 111 -0.35 2.29 43.82
CA THR A 111 1.05 2.45 44.26
C THR A 111 1.85 1.19 44.65
N ARG A 112 1.34 -0.06 44.53
CA ARG A 112 2.08 -1.24 45.04
C ARG A 112 1.99 -2.53 44.21
N GLY A 113 2.31 -2.46 42.92
CA GLY A 113 2.56 -3.67 42.12
C GLY A 113 3.74 -3.45 41.18
N VAL A 114 4.59 -4.48 41.01
CA VAL A 114 5.59 -4.50 39.94
C VAL A 114 4.84 -4.44 38.61
N MET A 115 4.93 -3.30 37.92
CA MET A 115 4.32 -3.12 36.60
C MET A 115 5.27 -3.65 35.54
N ASN A 116 4.87 -4.72 34.86
CA ASN A 116 5.60 -5.24 33.71
C ASN A 116 5.00 -4.66 32.43
N GLY A 117 5.80 -3.89 31.69
CA GLY A 117 5.45 -3.33 30.39
C GLY A 117 6.17 -4.05 29.27
N ILE A 118 5.42 -4.64 28.34
CA ILE A 118 5.97 -5.32 27.15
C ILE A 118 5.39 -4.61 25.92
N ARG A 119 6.19 -4.44 24.86
CA ARG A 119 5.67 -3.94 23.58
C ARG A 119 4.60 -4.89 23.04
N ALA A 120 3.43 -4.32 22.72
CA ALA A 120 2.34 -4.99 22.05
C ALA A 120 2.57 -4.91 20.54
N THR A 121 3.52 -5.71 20.04
CA THR A 121 3.92 -5.71 18.62
C THR A 121 2.77 -6.10 17.68
N ASP A 122 1.83 -6.91 18.16
CA ASP A 122 0.58 -7.25 17.47
C ASP A 122 -0.26 -5.98 17.17
N LEU A 123 -0.52 -5.16 18.19
CA LEU A 123 -1.27 -3.90 18.02
C LEU A 123 -0.47 -2.87 17.22
N GLU A 124 0.85 -2.81 17.39
CA GLU A 124 1.69 -1.93 16.58
C GLU A 124 1.63 -2.32 15.09
N ASN A 125 1.70 -3.61 14.77
CA ASN A 125 1.62 -4.08 13.38
C ASN A 125 0.24 -3.79 12.77
N GLU A 126 -0.85 -4.01 13.50
CA GLU A 126 -2.20 -3.69 13.04
C GLU A 126 -2.40 -2.19 12.82
N LEU A 127 -1.87 -1.37 13.72
CA LEU A 127 -1.90 0.09 13.56
C LEU A 127 -1.13 0.53 12.31
N THR A 128 0.08 -0.01 12.09
CA THR A 128 0.87 0.28 10.89
C THR A 128 0.11 -0.14 9.63
N LEU A 129 -0.50 -1.33 9.61
CA LEU A 129 -1.31 -1.79 8.48
C LEU A 129 -2.48 -0.84 8.20
N ARG A 130 -3.19 -0.40 9.23
CA ARG A 130 -4.31 0.55 9.08
C ARG A 130 -3.88 1.91 8.51
N LEU A 131 -2.67 2.35 8.83
CA LEU A 131 -2.14 3.65 8.40
C LEU A 131 -1.44 3.63 7.04
N GLU A 132 -0.86 2.49 6.65
CA GLU A 132 0.02 2.38 5.46
C GLU A 132 -0.54 1.47 4.36
N SER A 133 -1.56 0.67 4.65
CA SER A 133 -2.13 -0.32 3.72
C SER A 133 -3.54 0.03 3.25
N GLY A 134 -4.03 1.23 3.56
CA GLY A 134 -5.32 1.73 3.06
C GLY A 134 -5.33 1.83 1.53
N ALA A 135 -6.50 1.58 0.93
CA ALA A 135 -6.69 1.78 -0.50
C ALA A 135 -6.46 3.25 -0.85
N SER A 136 -5.70 3.52 -1.93
CA SER A 136 -5.58 4.88 -2.46
C SER A 136 -6.93 5.37 -2.96
N ILE A 137 -7.24 6.65 -2.76
CA ILE A 137 -8.41 7.26 -3.36
C ILE A 137 -8.14 7.50 -4.84
N GLU A 138 -8.88 6.81 -5.70
CA GLU A 138 -8.92 7.09 -7.13
C GLU A 138 -9.87 8.26 -7.41
N LEU A 139 -9.34 9.28 -8.06
CA LEU A 139 -10.10 10.50 -8.31
C LEU A 139 -10.71 10.46 -9.71
N VAL A 140 -12.02 10.32 -9.74
CA VAL A 140 -12.83 10.47 -10.95
C VAL A 140 -13.07 11.98 -11.11
N ALA A 141 -12.20 12.63 -11.89
CA ALA A 141 -12.07 14.09 -11.86
C ALA A 141 -13.28 14.85 -12.45
N GLY A 142 -14.21 14.16 -13.14
CA GLY A 142 -15.35 14.82 -13.79
C GLY A 142 -14.94 16.06 -14.60
N ASN A 143 -15.80 17.09 -14.62
CA ASN A 143 -15.57 18.35 -15.34
C ASN A 143 -14.58 19.32 -14.66
N ILE A 144 -13.69 18.85 -13.77
CA ILE A 144 -12.67 19.72 -13.18
C ILE A 144 -11.65 20.04 -14.28
N LYS A 145 -11.76 21.24 -14.85
CA LYS A 145 -10.78 21.76 -15.80
C LYS A 145 -9.40 21.80 -15.13
N SER A 146 -8.41 21.20 -15.78
CA SER A 146 -7.01 21.47 -15.50
C SER A 146 -6.81 22.98 -15.48
N GLU A 147 -6.04 23.52 -14.53
CA GLU A 147 -5.61 24.91 -14.65
C GLU A 147 -4.88 25.09 -15.98
N ASP A 148 -5.15 26.18 -16.70
CA ASP A 148 -4.45 26.60 -17.92
C ASP A 148 -3.01 27.07 -17.59
N LYS A 149 -2.26 26.25 -16.86
CA LYS A 149 -0.82 26.46 -16.65
C LYS A 149 -0.11 25.91 -17.87
N LYS A 150 0.44 26.83 -18.69
CA LYS A 150 1.42 26.45 -19.72
C LYS A 150 2.45 25.52 -19.09
N PRO A 151 2.76 24.36 -19.71
CA PRO A 151 3.77 23.47 -19.17
C PRO A 151 5.06 24.28 -18.97
N ALA A 152 5.58 24.27 -17.74
CA ALA A 152 6.86 24.90 -17.44
C ALA A 152 7.91 24.30 -18.39
N ARG A 153 8.82 25.12 -18.91
CA ARG A 153 9.89 24.65 -19.79
C ARG A 153 10.66 23.54 -19.07
N ARG A 154 10.55 22.30 -19.57
CA ARG A 154 11.14 21.12 -18.92
C ARG A 154 12.61 20.99 -19.34
N GLY A 155 13.47 20.64 -18.39
CA GLY A 155 14.89 20.36 -18.64
C GLY A 155 15.08 19.06 -19.43
N GLU A 156 16.26 18.83 -20.00
CA GLU A 156 16.54 17.59 -20.75
C GLU A 156 16.43 16.33 -19.87
N ASP A 157 16.75 16.46 -18.59
CA ASP A 157 16.67 15.44 -17.55
C ASP A 157 15.25 15.01 -17.20
N PHE A 158 14.26 15.83 -17.55
CA PHE A 158 12.86 15.46 -17.44
C PHE A 158 12.48 14.35 -18.42
N TYR A 159 13.02 14.33 -19.64
CA TYR A 159 12.50 13.45 -20.68
C TYR A 159 13.05 12.03 -20.56
N LEU A 160 12.20 11.04 -20.86
CA LEU A 160 12.64 9.67 -21.09
C LEU A 160 13.58 9.65 -22.30
N GLN A 161 14.67 8.88 -22.21
CA GLN A 161 15.75 8.91 -23.19
C GLN A 161 15.79 7.67 -24.10
N ARG A 162 14.80 6.77 -24.00
CA ARG A 162 14.75 5.51 -24.77
C ARG A 162 14.75 5.73 -26.27
N TRP A 163 14.17 6.84 -26.73
CA TRP A 163 14.18 7.26 -28.13
C TRP A 163 15.59 7.41 -28.71
N LYS A 164 16.61 7.73 -27.88
CA LYS A 164 18.01 7.81 -28.33
C LYS A 164 18.65 6.46 -28.64
N GLN A 165 18.04 5.35 -28.20
CA GLN A 165 18.55 3.99 -28.36
C GLN A 165 17.90 3.26 -29.54
N GLN A 166 16.95 3.90 -30.24
CA GLN A 166 16.31 3.30 -31.40
C GLN A 166 17.27 3.38 -32.60
N PRO A 167 17.55 2.27 -33.30
CA PRO A 167 18.40 2.32 -34.47
C PRO A 167 17.74 3.22 -35.53
N GLU A 168 18.54 4.09 -36.13
CA GLU A 168 18.12 4.87 -37.28
C GLU A 168 17.99 3.94 -38.50
N GLY A 169 16.77 3.83 -39.05
CA GLY A 169 16.47 3.05 -40.26
C GLY A 169 16.05 1.59 -40.02
N ASN A 170 15.86 0.84 -41.12
CA ASN A 170 15.35 -0.54 -41.14
C ASN A 170 16.34 -1.60 -40.58
N ALA A 171 17.29 -1.21 -39.74
CA ALA A 171 18.18 -2.18 -39.10
C ALA A 171 17.38 -3.02 -38.10
N PRO A 172 17.46 -4.36 -38.13
CA PRO A 172 16.80 -5.19 -37.15
C PRO A 172 17.35 -4.83 -35.76
N VAL A 173 16.50 -4.24 -34.94
CA VAL A 173 16.79 -3.98 -33.53
C VAL A 173 17.13 -5.33 -32.92
N ALA A 174 18.33 -5.49 -32.37
CA ALA A 174 18.68 -6.67 -31.58
C ALA A 174 17.56 -6.87 -30.56
N SER A 175 16.94 -8.05 -30.54
CA SER A 175 15.81 -8.43 -29.67
C SER A 175 15.91 -7.68 -28.34
N ALA A 176 14.98 -6.74 -28.11
CA ALA A 176 14.99 -5.94 -26.89
C ALA A 176 14.79 -6.91 -25.73
N ARG A 177 15.88 -7.33 -25.07
CA ARG A 177 15.83 -8.28 -23.95
C ARG A 177 14.75 -7.80 -22.98
N CYS A 178 13.75 -8.64 -22.70
CA CYS A 178 12.55 -8.30 -21.94
C CYS A 178 12.76 -8.01 -20.44
N GLY A 179 13.86 -7.36 -20.08
CA GLY A 179 14.21 -7.03 -18.71
C GLY A 179 14.39 -8.28 -17.86
N THR A 180 13.82 -8.24 -16.66
CA THR A 180 13.94 -9.33 -15.69
C THR A 180 12.88 -10.40 -15.98
N GLU A 181 13.26 -11.68 -15.97
CA GLU A 181 12.30 -12.77 -16.14
C GLU A 181 11.23 -12.73 -15.04
N VAL A 182 9.95 -12.77 -15.42
CA VAL A 182 8.84 -12.90 -14.48
C VAL A 182 8.49 -14.38 -14.37
N ARG A 183 9.08 -15.04 -13.37
CA ARG A 183 8.97 -16.50 -13.24
C ARG A 183 7.50 -16.90 -13.07
N GLY A 184 7.09 -17.97 -13.75
CA GLY A 184 5.72 -18.47 -13.72
C GLY A 184 4.79 -17.88 -14.79
N LEU A 185 5.10 -16.72 -15.37
CA LEU A 185 4.28 -16.09 -16.41
C LEU A 185 4.01 -17.01 -17.59
N ARG A 186 5.06 -17.63 -18.15
CA ARG A 186 4.96 -18.52 -19.32
C ARG A 186 3.96 -19.66 -19.15
N LYS A 187 3.73 -20.13 -17.91
CA LYS A 187 2.78 -21.20 -17.62
C LYS A 187 1.31 -20.73 -17.70
N LEU A 188 1.07 -19.43 -17.61
CA LEU A 188 -0.26 -18.83 -17.69
C LEU A 188 -0.61 -18.39 -19.10
N LEU A 189 0.39 -18.10 -19.93
CA LEU A 189 0.19 -17.59 -21.28
C LEU A 189 -0.42 -18.66 -22.20
N ARG A 190 -1.56 -18.30 -22.80
CA ARG A 190 -2.23 -19.01 -23.88
C ARG A 190 -3.08 -18.02 -24.68
N PRO A 191 -3.38 -18.27 -25.97
CA PRO A 191 -4.32 -17.44 -26.71
C PRO A 191 -5.62 -17.27 -25.94
N GLY A 192 -6.15 -16.05 -25.90
CA GLY A 192 -7.36 -15.72 -25.16
C GLY A 192 -7.21 -15.61 -23.64
N GLN A 193 -6.00 -15.76 -23.08
CA GLN A 193 -5.80 -15.58 -21.63
C GLN A 193 -6.05 -14.12 -21.22
N THR A 194 -6.72 -13.93 -20.09
CA THR A 194 -6.80 -12.65 -19.39
C THR A 194 -6.10 -12.73 -18.04
N LEU A 195 -5.14 -11.84 -17.82
CA LEU A 195 -4.47 -11.61 -16.54
C LEU A 195 -4.89 -10.23 -16.02
N LEU A 196 -5.65 -10.21 -14.93
CA LEU A 196 -5.96 -8.98 -14.19
C LEU A 196 -4.89 -8.81 -13.11
N ILE A 197 -4.22 -7.66 -13.11
CA ILE A 197 -3.09 -7.36 -12.23
C ILE A 197 -3.53 -6.24 -11.29
N GLY A 198 -3.67 -6.57 -10.02
CA GLY A 198 -3.93 -5.61 -8.96
C GLY A 198 -2.69 -4.78 -8.68
N GLU A 199 -2.91 -3.50 -8.37
CA GLU A 199 -1.86 -2.60 -7.91
C GLU A 199 -2.21 -1.79 -6.67
N GLN A 200 -1.19 -1.52 -5.83
CA GLN A 200 -1.19 -0.27 -5.08
C GLN A 200 -0.60 0.82 -5.96
N LEU A 201 -1.47 1.75 -6.36
CA LEU A 201 -1.17 2.85 -7.27
C LEU A 201 0.08 3.63 -6.83
N GLY A 202 0.81 4.14 -7.82
CA GLY A 202 1.94 5.05 -7.61
C GLY A 202 3.21 4.39 -7.09
N SER A 203 3.44 3.11 -7.40
CA SER A 203 4.74 2.46 -7.24
C SER A 203 5.53 2.43 -8.55
N GLU A 204 6.86 2.35 -8.46
CA GLU A 204 7.72 2.19 -9.63
C GLU A 204 7.75 0.74 -10.15
N GLN A 205 7.68 -0.21 -9.24
CA GLN A 205 8.01 -1.61 -9.47
C GLN A 205 6.96 -2.32 -10.32
N LEU A 206 5.68 -2.12 -10.03
CA LEU A 206 4.63 -2.83 -10.76
C LEU A 206 4.59 -2.43 -12.24
N PRO A 207 4.55 -1.13 -12.64
CA PRO A 207 4.58 -0.80 -14.06
C PRO A 207 5.82 -1.34 -14.78
N ALA A 208 7.00 -1.33 -14.14
CA ALA A 208 8.22 -1.90 -14.71
C ALA A 208 8.08 -3.41 -14.98
N ILE A 209 7.54 -4.17 -14.02
CA ILE A 209 7.35 -5.61 -14.12
C ILE A 209 6.25 -5.98 -15.10
N VAL A 210 5.17 -5.19 -15.17
CA VAL A 210 4.15 -5.34 -16.23
C VAL A 210 4.78 -5.14 -17.60
N GLY A 211 5.71 -4.19 -17.75
CA GLY A 211 6.50 -4.03 -18.96
C GLY A 211 7.34 -5.26 -19.31
N ASP A 212 7.93 -5.93 -18.31
CA ASP A 212 8.64 -7.21 -18.48
C ASP A 212 7.67 -8.32 -18.92
N MET A 213 6.47 -8.39 -18.31
CA MET A 213 5.44 -9.38 -18.67
C MET A 213 4.92 -9.20 -20.10
N VAL A 214 4.60 -7.97 -20.49
CA VAL A 214 4.11 -7.63 -21.83
C VAL A 214 5.16 -8.01 -22.88
N CYS A 215 6.42 -7.65 -22.64
CA CYS A 215 7.52 -8.01 -23.52
C CYS A 215 7.68 -9.54 -23.63
N GLN A 216 7.76 -10.25 -22.50
CA GLN A 216 7.93 -11.72 -22.49
C GLN A 216 6.78 -12.45 -23.19
N ALA A 217 5.54 -11.96 -23.02
CA ALA A 217 4.38 -12.52 -23.69
C ALA A 217 4.43 -12.28 -25.21
N ALA A 218 4.80 -11.07 -25.64
CA ALA A 218 4.91 -10.74 -27.05
C ALA A 218 6.08 -11.47 -27.74
N GLU A 219 7.25 -11.57 -27.10
CA GLU A 219 8.38 -12.38 -27.60
C GLU A 219 8.04 -13.87 -27.70
N SER A 220 7.10 -14.36 -26.89
CA SER A 220 6.60 -15.73 -26.96
C SER A 220 5.58 -15.94 -28.10
N GLY A 221 5.36 -14.93 -28.95
CA GLY A 221 4.52 -15.00 -30.15
C GLY A 221 3.04 -14.67 -29.92
N HIS A 222 2.67 -14.18 -28.73
CA HIS A 222 1.30 -13.76 -28.47
C HIS A 222 1.03 -12.34 -28.97
N ILE A 223 -0.19 -12.10 -29.47
CA ILE A 223 -0.73 -10.74 -29.63
C ILE A 223 -1.14 -10.28 -28.23
N VAL A 224 -0.48 -9.26 -27.71
CA VAL A 224 -0.68 -8.79 -26.34
C VAL A 224 -1.48 -7.51 -26.34
N THR A 225 -2.45 -7.41 -25.44
CA THR A 225 -3.12 -6.15 -25.13
C THR A 225 -2.83 -5.78 -23.68
N LEU A 226 -2.18 -4.63 -23.50
CA LEU A 226 -2.00 -3.98 -22.21
C LEU A 226 -3.16 -3.03 -21.93
N GLY A 227 -3.85 -3.24 -20.82
CA GLY A 227 -4.87 -2.34 -20.30
C GLY A 227 -4.34 -1.47 -19.18
N LEU A 228 -4.50 -0.15 -19.30
CA LEU A 228 -4.16 0.81 -18.25
C LEU A 228 -5.41 1.58 -17.81
N SER A 229 -5.52 1.82 -16.50
CA SER A 229 -6.58 2.61 -15.86
C SER A 229 -6.42 4.11 -16.15
N ILE A 230 -6.46 4.44 -17.44
CA ILE A 230 -6.39 5.77 -18.02
C ILE A 230 -7.74 6.03 -18.71
N PRO A 231 -8.33 7.22 -18.60
CA PRO A 231 -9.60 7.54 -19.24
C PRO A 231 -9.55 7.31 -20.75
N ARG A 232 -10.60 6.70 -21.32
CA ARG A 232 -10.74 6.46 -22.76
C ARG A 232 -10.56 7.72 -23.63
N LEU A 233 -10.81 8.90 -23.06
CA LEU A 233 -10.59 10.19 -23.72
C LEU A 233 -9.13 10.44 -24.09
N GLU A 234 -8.18 9.78 -23.43
CA GLU A 234 -6.74 9.88 -23.75
C GLU A 234 -6.28 8.91 -24.83
N GLN A 235 -7.14 8.01 -25.32
CA GLN A 235 -6.74 6.94 -26.25
C GLN A 235 -6.11 7.49 -27.54
N GLU A 236 -6.68 8.53 -28.15
CA GLU A 236 -6.12 9.11 -29.39
C GLU A 236 -4.72 9.72 -29.16
N ARG A 237 -4.49 10.30 -27.99
CA ARG A 237 -3.19 10.86 -27.61
C ARG A 237 -2.16 9.77 -27.35
N LEU A 238 -2.57 8.69 -26.68
CA LEU A 238 -1.74 7.49 -26.50
C LEU A 238 -1.37 6.87 -27.85
N ASP A 239 -2.34 6.71 -28.76
CA ASP A 239 -2.12 6.13 -30.08
C ASP A 239 -1.10 6.95 -30.90
N ARG A 240 -1.22 8.29 -30.90
CA ARG A 240 -0.22 9.18 -31.51
C ARG A 240 1.17 8.95 -30.94
N TYR A 241 1.31 8.96 -29.60
CA TYR A 241 2.60 8.73 -28.95
C TYR A 241 3.19 7.34 -29.26
N LEU A 242 2.35 6.29 -29.30
CA LEU A 242 2.80 4.93 -29.63
C LEU A 242 3.32 4.76 -31.07
N THR A 243 3.01 5.71 -31.95
CA THR A 243 3.49 5.73 -33.34
C THR A 243 4.63 6.73 -33.59
N SER A 244 5.00 7.51 -32.58
CA SER A 244 6.02 8.56 -32.70
C SER A 244 7.44 8.06 -32.37
N ALA A 245 8.42 8.94 -32.57
CA ALA A 245 9.81 8.69 -32.19
C ALA A 245 10.01 8.67 -30.66
N GLY A 246 9.06 9.20 -29.88
CA GLY A 246 9.11 9.28 -28.43
C GLY A 246 10.04 10.38 -27.90
N GLY A 247 10.39 11.36 -28.73
CA GLY A 247 11.25 12.47 -28.36
C GLY A 247 10.57 13.46 -27.40
N PRO A 248 11.28 14.53 -26.99
CA PRO A 248 10.73 15.52 -26.06
C PRO A 248 9.37 16.10 -26.47
N ALA A 249 9.19 16.47 -27.74
CA ALA A 249 7.92 17.02 -28.23
C ALA A 249 6.77 16.00 -28.16
N ASP A 250 7.04 14.72 -28.46
CA ASP A 250 6.04 13.65 -28.37
C ASP A 250 5.63 13.41 -26.90
N GLN A 251 6.60 13.45 -25.99
CA GLN A 251 6.36 13.31 -24.55
C GLN A 251 5.60 14.51 -23.99
N ASP A 252 5.90 15.72 -24.44
CA ASP A 252 5.16 16.92 -24.08
C ASP A 252 3.71 16.81 -24.55
N GLU A 253 3.48 16.41 -25.80
CA GLU A 253 2.15 16.20 -26.36
C GLU A 253 1.38 15.13 -25.57
N LEU A 254 2.01 14.02 -25.19
CA LEU A 254 1.37 12.99 -24.35
C LEU A 254 0.94 13.56 -22.99
N LEU A 255 1.83 14.29 -22.32
CA LEU A 255 1.60 14.83 -20.98
C LEU A 255 0.71 16.08 -20.96
N ASP A 256 0.28 16.54 -22.13
CA ASP A 256 -0.68 17.62 -22.32
C ASP A 256 -2.15 17.12 -22.28
N GLY A 257 -2.38 15.85 -21.92
CA GLY A 257 -3.71 15.34 -21.63
C GLY A 257 -4.26 15.83 -20.28
N ASP A 258 -5.59 15.94 -20.16
CA ASP A 258 -6.24 16.39 -18.93
C ASP A 258 -6.01 15.39 -17.79
N PHE A 259 -5.95 14.10 -18.11
CA PHE A 259 -5.58 13.05 -17.17
C PHE A 259 -4.20 13.28 -16.52
N TRP A 260 -3.24 13.84 -17.27
CA TRP A 260 -1.89 14.08 -16.79
C TRP A 260 -1.76 15.37 -15.99
N ARG A 261 -2.62 16.35 -16.24
CA ARG A 261 -2.58 17.69 -15.63
C ARG A 261 -3.60 17.94 -14.53
N ARG A 262 -4.46 16.96 -14.24
CA ARG A 262 -5.42 17.01 -13.13
C ARG A 262 -4.77 17.51 -11.82
N PRO A 263 -5.49 18.30 -11.00
CA PRO A 263 -4.92 18.93 -9.81
C PRO A 263 -4.44 17.92 -8.76
N TYR A 264 -5.08 16.74 -8.73
CA TYR A 264 -4.76 15.67 -7.80
C TYR A 264 -4.36 14.43 -8.57
N GLN A 265 -3.20 13.89 -8.21
CA GLN A 265 -2.54 12.84 -8.96
C GLN A 265 -2.51 11.60 -8.05
N ASP A 266 -3.36 10.62 -8.34
CA ASP A 266 -3.62 9.45 -7.47
C ASP A 266 -2.68 8.26 -7.71
N GLY A 267 -1.67 8.42 -8.55
CA GLY A 267 -0.70 7.39 -8.93
C GLY A 267 -0.95 6.74 -10.29
N ARG A 268 -2.16 6.85 -10.87
CA ARG A 268 -2.46 6.33 -12.23
C ARG A 268 -1.70 7.09 -13.33
N SER A 269 -1.41 8.36 -13.10
CA SER A 269 -0.67 9.28 -13.99
C SER A 269 0.80 9.44 -13.54
N SER A 270 1.39 8.38 -13.00
CA SER A 270 2.76 8.40 -12.46
C SER A 270 3.84 8.32 -13.54
N ARG A 271 5.06 8.67 -13.15
CA ARG A 271 6.25 8.57 -13.99
C ARG A 271 6.53 7.14 -14.46
N ALA A 272 6.28 6.15 -13.61
CA ALA A 272 6.46 4.74 -13.96
C ALA A 272 5.44 4.25 -15.00
N VAL A 273 4.20 4.74 -14.95
CA VAL A 273 3.20 4.47 -16.00
C VAL A 273 3.62 5.13 -17.33
N MET A 274 4.16 6.35 -17.29
CA MET A 274 4.72 6.99 -18.49
C MET A 274 5.90 6.19 -19.08
N ASP A 275 6.82 5.69 -18.26
CA ASP A 275 7.92 4.82 -18.73
C ASP A 275 7.41 3.49 -19.30
N LEU A 276 6.37 2.88 -18.71
CA LEU A 276 5.71 1.71 -19.26
C LEU A 276 5.13 1.98 -20.66
N ILE A 277 4.48 3.13 -20.86
CA ILE A 277 3.93 3.54 -22.17
C ILE A 277 5.07 3.72 -23.19
N ASP A 278 6.15 4.43 -22.85
CA ASP A 278 7.31 4.61 -23.74
C ASP A 278 8.03 3.28 -24.03
N ARG A 279 8.07 2.37 -23.05
CA ARG A 279 8.56 1.01 -23.27
C ARG A 279 7.70 0.26 -24.28
N VAL A 280 6.37 0.33 -24.18
CA VAL A 280 5.46 -0.29 -25.16
C VAL A 280 5.63 0.33 -26.55
N ARG A 281 5.80 1.65 -26.66
CA ARG A 281 6.15 2.33 -27.92
C ARG A 281 7.42 1.73 -28.54
N ALA A 282 8.49 1.59 -27.75
CA ALA A 282 9.74 1.03 -28.24
C ALA A 282 9.62 -0.45 -28.64
N LEU A 283 8.87 -1.26 -27.89
CA LEU A 283 8.61 -2.68 -28.22
C LEU A 283 7.79 -2.83 -29.50
N ARG A 284 6.82 -1.95 -29.74
CA ARG A 284 6.08 -1.90 -31.00
C ARG A 284 6.99 -1.53 -32.17
N ALA A 285 7.88 -0.56 -31.99
CA ALA A 285 8.86 -0.18 -32.99
C ALA A 285 9.86 -1.30 -33.33
N SER A 286 10.12 -2.22 -32.40
CA SER A 286 10.92 -3.43 -32.66
C SER A 286 10.12 -4.57 -33.32
N GLY A 287 8.87 -4.36 -33.71
CA GLY A 287 8.03 -5.31 -34.43
C GLY A 287 7.15 -6.22 -33.56
N LEU A 288 7.11 -6.01 -32.23
CA LEU A 288 6.22 -6.77 -31.36
C LEU A 288 4.78 -6.27 -31.46
N ILE A 289 3.82 -7.20 -31.52
CA ILE A 289 2.39 -6.88 -31.67
C ILE A 289 1.78 -6.66 -30.27
N ILE A 290 1.83 -5.41 -29.82
CA ILE A 290 1.32 -4.99 -28.51
C ILE A 290 0.30 -3.87 -28.70
N HIS A 291 -0.95 -4.06 -28.28
CA HIS A 291 -1.97 -3.01 -28.21
C HIS A 291 -2.01 -2.38 -26.81
N LEU A 292 -2.24 -1.06 -26.74
CA LEU A 292 -2.47 -0.36 -25.48
C LEU A 292 -3.90 0.15 -25.46
N VAL A 293 -4.62 -0.14 -24.37
CA VAL A 293 -6.01 0.29 -24.20
C VAL A 293 -6.14 1.07 -22.90
N ALA A 294 -6.49 2.35 -23.03
CA ALA A 294 -7.05 3.17 -21.95
C ALA A 294 -8.51 2.77 -21.79
N TYR A 295 -8.90 2.22 -20.64
CA TYR A 295 -10.25 1.65 -20.45
C TYR A 295 -11.12 2.40 -19.45
N ASP A 296 -10.54 3.36 -18.73
CA ASP A 296 -11.20 4.04 -17.61
C ASP A 296 -12.20 5.11 -18.11
N THR A 297 -12.97 5.69 -17.18
CA THR A 297 -13.91 6.78 -17.41
C THR A 297 -13.95 7.74 -16.23
N ASP A 298 -13.97 9.03 -16.52
CA ASP A 298 -14.16 10.09 -15.52
C ASP A 298 -15.65 10.46 -15.30
N LEU A 299 -16.58 9.71 -15.91
CA LEU A 299 -18.02 10.03 -15.91
C LEU A 299 -18.83 9.16 -14.96
N LEU A 300 -18.35 7.94 -14.67
CA LEU A 300 -19.03 6.96 -13.84
C LEU A 300 -18.27 6.76 -12.54
N LYS A 301 -18.95 6.28 -11.50
CA LYS A 301 -18.37 6.04 -10.16
C LYS A 301 -18.88 4.75 -9.55
N GLY A 302 -18.15 4.22 -8.56
CA GLY A 302 -18.52 2.99 -7.86
C GLY A 302 -18.78 1.83 -8.82
N ASN A 303 -19.79 1.02 -8.53
CA ASN A 303 -20.13 -0.18 -9.32
C ASN A 303 -20.39 0.12 -10.81
N GLU A 304 -20.98 1.27 -11.15
CA GLU A 304 -21.22 1.62 -12.57
C GLU A 304 -19.91 1.80 -13.34
N ARG A 305 -18.86 2.33 -12.69
CA ARG A 305 -17.52 2.48 -13.28
C ARG A 305 -16.89 1.12 -13.51
N ASP A 306 -16.92 0.22 -12.53
CA ASP A 306 -16.40 -1.14 -12.65
C ASP A 306 -17.13 -1.99 -13.69
N ALA A 307 -18.46 -1.88 -13.77
CA ALA A 307 -19.24 -2.50 -14.83
C ALA A 307 -18.83 -1.97 -16.21
N ALA A 308 -18.59 -0.66 -16.34
CA ALA A 308 -18.10 -0.06 -17.58
C ALA A 308 -16.66 -0.48 -17.93
N PHE A 309 -15.81 -0.75 -16.94
CA PHE A 309 -14.48 -1.33 -17.18
C PHE A 309 -14.61 -2.74 -17.76
N ALA A 310 -15.42 -3.59 -17.12
CA ALA A 310 -15.64 -4.95 -17.57
C ALA A 310 -16.22 -5.00 -18.98
N ASP A 311 -17.15 -4.09 -19.31
CA ASP A 311 -17.76 -3.99 -20.64
C ASP A 311 -16.73 -3.71 -21.75
N VAL A 312 -15.74 -2.85 -21.51
CA VAL A 312 -14.63 -2.63 -22.47
C VAL A 312 -13.92 -3.94 -22.79
N TRP A 313 -13.59 -4.71 -21.75
CA TRP A 313 -12.83 -5.96 -21.90
C TRP A 313 -13.66 -7.08 -22.51
N MET A 314 -14.93 -7.21 -22.14
CA MET A 314 -15.84 -8.19 -22.74
C MET A 314 -16.06 -7.92 -24.22
N LYS A 315 -16.29 -6.66 -24.60
CA LYS A 315 -16.41 -6.25 -26.01
C LYS A 315 -15.13 -6.52 -26.79
N ARG A 316 -13.97 -6.22 -26.20
CA ARG A 316 -12.69 -6.50 -26.84
C ARG A 316 -12.45 -8.00 -27.00
N ARG A 317 -12.70 -8.81 -25.97
CA ARG A 317 -12.57 -10.28 -26.05
C ARG A 317 -13.44 -10.87 -27.15
N ALA A 318 -14.67 -10.38 -27.31
CA ALA A 318 -15.55 -10.79 -28.39
C ALA A 318 -15.00 -10.44 -29.79
N ALA A 319 -14.37 -9.27 -29.94
CA ALA A 319 -13.78 -8.82 -31.20
C ALA A 319 -12.40 -9.43 -31.50
N ARG A 320 -11.66 -9.83 -30.46
CA ARG A 320 -10.27 -10.29 -30.49
C ARG A 320 -10.08 -11.51 -29.57
N PRO A 321 -10.65 -12.67 -29.91
CA PRO A 321 -10.65 -13.85 -29.03
C PRO A 321 -9.26 -14.43 -28.75
N GLU A 322 -8.28 -14.17 -29.62
CA GLU A 322 -6.92 -14.71 -29.57
C GLU A 322 -5.95 -13.91 -28.67
N GLU A 323 -6.24 -12.63 -28.44
CA GLU A 323 -5.33 -11.73 -27.73
C GLU A 323 -5.11 -12.14 -26.27
N VAL A 324 -3.88 -12.04 -25.79
CA VAL A 324 -3.56 -12.13 -24.36
C VAL A 324 -3.78 -10.76 -23.73
N PHE A 325 -4.69 -10.67 -22.76
CA PHE A 325 -4.92 -9.43 -22.01
C PHE A 325 -4.06 -9.42 -20.75
N ILE A 326 -3.31 -8.34 -20.55
CA ILE A 326 -2.67 -7.99 -19.29
C ILE A 326 -3.28 -6.65 -18.87
N VAL A 327 -4.17 -6.66 -17.89
CA VAL A 327 -4.96 -5.48 -17.49
C VAL A 327 -4.53 -5.06 -16.09
N VAL A 328 -4.05 -3.82 -15.96
CA VAL A 328 -3.62 -3.26 -14.68
C VAL A 328 -4.70 -2.35 -14.11
N SER A 329 -5.03 -2.53 -12.84
CA SER A 329 -5.94 -1.66 -12.08
C SER A 329 -5.64 -1.70 -10.60
N GLY A 330 -6.23 -0.79 -9.82
CA GLY A 330 -6.21 -0.89 -8.37
C GLY A 330 -6.73 -2.26 -7.90
N ASN A 331 -6.14 -2.80 -6.82
CA ASN A 331 -6.51 -4.11 -6.24
C ASN A 331 -8.02 -4.33 -6.16
N ALA A 332 -8.76 -3.31 -5.71
CA ALA A 332 -10.21 -3.36 -5.56
C ALA A 332 -10.94 -3.75 -6.86
N HIS A 333 -10.52 -3.18 -7.98
CA HIS A 333 -11.16 -3.35 -9.29
C HIS A 333 -10.91 -4.75 -9.87
N VAL A 334 -9.73 -5.32 -9.69
CA VAL A 334 -9.38 -6.64 -10.25
C VAL A 334 -9.90 -7.82 -9.43
N ASN A 335 -10.40 -7.57 -8.21
CA ASN A 335 -10.92 -8.58 -7.32
C ASN A 335 -12.07 -9.36 -7.99
N VAL A 336 -12.10 -10.68 -7.84
CA VAL A 336 -13.14 -11.52 -8.45
C VAL A 336 -14.29 -11.87 -7.52
N SER A 337 -14.23 -11.42 -6.27
CA SER A 337 -15.30 -11.54 -5.27
C SER A 337 -16.06 -10.22 -5.13
N ARG A 338 -17.33 -10.31 -4.74
CA ARG A 338 -18.15 -9.14 -4.42
C ARG A 338 -17.80 -8.61 -3.03
N GLY A 339 -17.89 -7.29 -2.88
CA GLY A 339 -17.64 -6.58 -1.64
C GLY A 339 -16.19 -6.08 -1.52
N SER A 340 -16.01 -5.11 -0.64
CA SER A 340 -14.71 -4.58 -0.21
C SER A 340 -14.73 -4.34 1.29
N GLN A 341 -13.59 -3.91 1.85
CA GLN A 341 -13.51 -3.55 3.27
C GLN A 341 -14.37 -2.33 3.65
N TRP A 342 -14.71 -1.49 2.68
CA TRP A 342 -15.50 -0.26 2.89
C TRP A 342 -16.93 -0.35 2.37
N ASP A 343 -17.24 -1.30 1.48
CA ASP A 343 -18.56 -1.47 0.90
C ASP A 343 -18.85 -2.95 0.55
N SER A 344 -19.72 -3.59 1.32
CA SER A 344 -20.15 -4.97 1.09
C SER A 344 -20.93 -5.18 -0.22
N GLY A 345 -21.50 -4.11 -0.79
CA GLY A 345 -22.23 -4.13 -2.05
C GLY A 345 -21.36 -3.83 -3.28
N TYR A 346 -20.06 -3.60 -3.09
CA TYR A 346 -19.15 -3.27 -4.19
C TYR A 346 -19.05 -4.42 -5.21
N GLU A 347 -19.12 -4.11 -6.50
CA GLU A 347 -19.08 -5.08 -7.61
C GLU A 347 -17.89 -4.76 -8.52
N PRO A 348 -16.73 -5.39 -8.27
CA PRO A 348 -15.51 -5.11 -9.03
C PRO A 348 -15.59 -5.55 -10.49
N MET A 349 -14.76 -4.91 -11.33
CA MET A 349 -14.51 -5.32 -12.72
C MET A 349 -14.16 -6.81 -12.80
N GLY A 350 -13.28 -7.31 -11.92
CA GLY A 350 -12.87 -8.72 -11.90
C GLY A 350 -14.04 -9.68 -11.67
N TRP A 351 -14.99 -9.32 -10.79
CA TRP A 351 -16.19 -10.10 -10.54
C TRP A 351 -17.13 -10.15 -11.75
N HIS A 352 -17.30 -9.02 -12.44
CA HIS A 352 -18.06 -8.98 -13.70
C HIS A 352 -17.40 -9.84 -14.78
N MET A 353 -16.09 -9.73 -14.95
CA MET A 353 -15.33 -10.46 -15.97
C MET A 353 -15.28 -11.96 -15.70
N LEU A 354 -15.17 -12.40 -14.44
CA LEU A 354 -15.06 -13.83 -14.10
C LEU A 354 -16.32 -14.62 -14.52
N LYS A 355 -17.49 -13.97 -14.49
CA LYS A 355 -18.73 -14.58 -14.97
C LYS A 355 -18.71 -14.86 -16.48
N ALA A 356 -18.04 -13.99 -17.25
CA ALA A 356 -17.93 -14.11 -18.70
C ALA A 356 -16.77 -15.02 -19.13
N ASP A 357 -15.65 -14.99 -18.39
CA ASP A 357 -14.48 -15.84 -18.61
C ASP A 357 -14.01 -16.46 -17.28
N PRO A 358 -14.48 -17.69 -16.95
CA PRO A 358 -14.03 -18.43 -15.77
C PRO A 358 -12.54 -18.79 -15.78
N THR A 359 -11.85 -18.59 -16.90
CA THR A 359 -10.46 -18.99 -17.10
C THR A 359 -9.46 -17.85 -16.87
N LEU A 360 -9.97 -16.62 -16.67
CA LEU A 360 -9.15 -15.47 -16.31
C LEU A 360 -8.39 -15.72 -15.00
N LYS A 361 -7.30 -14.99 -14.80
CA LYS A 361 -6.54 -15.00 -13.56
C LYS A 361 -6.40 -13.59 -13.03
N ALA A 362 -6.86 -13.37 -11.81
CA ALA A 362 -6.66 -12.15 -11.06
C ALA A 362 -5.50 -12.34 -10.08
N LEU A 363 -4.48 -11.49 -10.16
CA LEU A 363 -3.29 -11.54 -9.34
C LEU A 363 -3.27 -10.32 -8.42
N ASP A 364 -3.13 -10.55 -7.12
CA ASP A 364 -2.87 -9.48 -6.16
C ASP A 364 -1.39 -9.07 -6.20
N MET A 365 -1.10 -7.80 -5.91
CA MET A 365 0.26 -7.31 -5.80
C MET A 365 0.89 -7.80 -4.49
N SER A 366 1.93 -8.61 -4.60
CA SER A 366 2.79 -9.01 -3.49
C SER A 366 4.09 -8.22 -3.50
N PHE A 367 4.53 -7.75 -2.33
CA PHE A 367 5.65 -6.82 -2.25
C PHE A 367 6.37 -6.87 -0.91
N ALA A 368 7.59 -6.35 -0.91
CA ALA A 368 8.29 -6.00 0.31
C ALA A 368 7.97 -4.56 0.69
N GLN A 369 7.84 -4.30 2.00
CA GLN A 369 7.50 -2.98 2.55
C GLN A 369 8.40 -1.87 1.96
N GLY A 370 7.78 -0.75 1.64
CA GLY A 370 8.44 0.39 1.03
C GLY A 370 7.55 1.63 1.03
N THR A 371 7.56 2.37 -0.07
CA THR A 371 6.75 3.60 -0.23
C THR A 371 6.01 3.62 -1.55
N ARG A 372 4.94 4.40 -1.61
CA ARG A 372 4.16 4.67 -2.83
C ARG A 372 3.70 6.12 -2.89
N TRP A 373 3.44 6.63 -4.07
CA TRP A 373 2.70 7.88 -4.25
C TRP A 373 1.21 7.59 -4.22
N ALA A 374 0.44 8.33 -3.42
CA ALA A 374 -0.99 8.09 -3.26
C ALA A 374 -1.74 9.34 -2.85
N CYS A 375 -3.06 9.30 -2.95
CA CYS A 375 -3.96 10.27 -2.34
C CYS A 375 -4.77 9.59 -1.23
N ASP A 376 -4.86 10.26 -0.09
CA ASP A 376 -5.68 9.84 1.06
C ASP A 376 -6.33 11.07 1.70
N LEU A 377 -7.24 10.88 2.66
CA LEU A 377 -7.78 11.95 3.48
C LEU A 377 -6.86 12.20 4.69
N ASN A 378 -6.51 13.45 4.91
CA ASN A 378 -5.79 13.86 6.11
C ASN A 378 -6.73 13.95 7.34
N ALA A 379 -6.19 14.33 8.50
CA ALA A 379 -6.97 14.43 9.74
C ALA A 379 -8.13 15.45 9.66
N GLU A 380 -8.01 16.47 8.82
CA GLU A 380 -9.04 17.47 8.55
C GLU A 380 -10.00 17.04 7.42
N SER A 381 -9.95 15.78 6.97
CA SER A 381 -10.73 15.25 5.84
C SER A 381 -10.46 15.95 4.51
N ASN A 382 -9.30 16.61 4.37
CA ASN A 382 -8.83 17.14 3.10
C ASN A 382 -8.05 16.09 2.33
N LEU A 383 -8.19 16.10 1.02
CA LEU A 383 -7.43 15.24 0.14
C LEU A 383 -5.93 15.64 0.14
N ASP A 384 -5.06 14.69 0.49
CA ASP A 384 -3.61 14.85 0.58
C ASP A 384 -2.91 13.81 -0.31
N CYS A 385 -2.30 14.30 -1.40
CA CYS A 385 -1.56 13.48 -2.35
C CYS A 385 -0.05 13.65 -2.15
N ARG A 386 0.62 12.58 -1.71
CA ARG A 386 2.05 12.59 -1.38
C ARG A 386 2.64 11.19 -1.37
N VAL A 387 3.86 11.07 -0.90
CA VAL A 387 4.47 9.78 -0.57
C VAL A 387 3.88 9.26 0.74
N TYR A 388 3.39 8.02 0.71
CA TYR A 388 2.92 7.24 1.84
C TYR A 388 3.80 6.00 2.02
N GLY A 389 3.94 5.53 3.27
CA GLY A 389 4.45 4.19 3.53
C GLY A 389 3.49 3.16 2.93
N SER A 390 4.02 2.04 2.46
CA SER A 390 3.23 0.91 2.00
C SER A 390 3.72 -0.34 2.72
N THR A 391 2.90 -0.79 3.66
CA THR A 391 3.12 -2.03 4.40
C THR A 391 2.23 -3.13 3.82
N PRO A 392 2.78 -4.29 3.44
CA PRO A 392 1.96 -5.40 2.95
C PRO A 392 1.21 -6.09 4.10
N SER A 393 0.00 -6.58 3.83
CA SER A 393 -0.66 -7.53 4.73
C SER A 393 0.09 -8.86 4.75
N GLN A 394 -0.17 -9.69 5.76
CA GLN A 394 0.53 -10.97 5.92
C GLN A 394 0.46 -11.87 4.67
N LEU A 395 -0.68 -11.85 3.96
CA LEU A 395 -0.89 -12.65 2.75
C LEU A 395 0.04 -12.25 1.60
N VAL A 396 0.23 -10.93 1.42
CA VAL A 396 0.94 -10.38 0.26
C VAL A 396 2.39 -9.98 0.59
N ALA A 397 2.79 -10.09 1.86
CA ALA A 397 4.12 -9.74 2.33
C ALA A 397 5.20 -10.71 1.84
N LYS A 398 6.30 -10.16 1.33
CA LYS A 398 7.50 -10.92 0.94
C LYS A 398 8.77 -10.22 1.39
N VAL A 399 9.86 -10.97 1.43
CA VAL A 399 11.19 -10.45 1.74
C VAL A 399 11.82 -9.75 0.53
N LYS A 400 12.67 -8.76 0.80
CA LYS A 400 13.40 -8.00 -0.23
C LYS A 400 14.38 -8.90 -1.01
N GLY A 401 14.71 -8.51 -2.24
CA GLY A 401 15.76 -9.13 -3.05
C GLY A 401 15.36 -10.38 -3.83
N LEU A 402 14.11 -10.83 -3.75
CA LEU A 402 13.60 -11.88 -4.62
C LEU A 402 13.43 -11.36 -6.06
N SER A 403 13.53 -12.25 -7.05
CA SER A 403 13.15 -11.93 -8.43
C SER A 403 11.63 -11.94 -8.60
N PRO A 404 11.08 -11.12 -9.53
CA PRO A 404 9.66 -11.11 -9.86
C PRO A 404 9.14 -12.51 -10.20
N HIS A 405 7.99 -12.87 -9.65
CA HIS A 405 7.38 -14.17 -9.90
C HIS A 405 5.89 -14.15 -9.63
N ILE A 406 5.19 -15.07 -10.28
CA ILE A 406 3.77 -15.32 -10.06
C ILE A 406 3.62 -16.62 -9.25
N GLU A 407 2.83 -16.54 -8.19
CA GLU A 407 2.47 -17.66 -7.31
C GLU A 407 0.96 -17.82 -7.32
N LEU A 408 0.44 -18.91 -7.89
CA LEU A 408 -0.99 -19.21 -7.84
C LEU A 408 -1.34 -19.93 -6.53
N PHE A 409 -2.55 -19.70 -6.02
CA PHE A 409 -3.06 -20.43 -4.87
C PHE A 409 -3.54 -21.84 -5.27
N GLU A 410 -3.20 -22.85 -4.47
CA GLU A 410 -3.55 -24.25 -4.77
C GLU A 410 -5.07 -24.51 -4.80
N GLY A 411 -5.85 -23.73 -4.03
CA GLY A 411 -7.31 -23.83 -3.93
C GLY A 411 -8.10 -23.02 -4.98
N GLY A 412 -7.42 -22.39 -5.94
CA GLY A 412 -8.08 -21.49 -6.90
C GLY A 412 -8.17 -20.06 -6.38
N VAL A 413 -9.38 -19.59 -6.05
CA VAL A 413 -9.62 -18.22 -5.58
C VAL A 413 -9.45 -18.15 -4.05
N SER A 414 -8.65 -17.20 -3.55
CA SER A 414 -8.47 -16.96 -2.12
C SER A 414 -9.71 -16.32 -1.47
N LEU A 415 -9.74 -16.25 -0.14
CA LEU A 415 -10.82 -15.58 0.59
C LEU A 415 -10.91 -14.09 0.26
N GLU A 416 -9.78 -13.50 -0.13
CA GLU A 416 -9.63 -12.12 -0.55
C GLU A 416 -10.00 -11.92 -2.01
N GLY A 417 -10.35 -12.97 -2.76
CA GLY A 417 -10.89 -12.87 -4.12
C GLY A 417 -9.83 -12.76 -5.22
N TYR A 418 -8.67 -13.40 -5.04
CA TYR A 418 -7.61 -13.47 -6.07
C TYR A 418 -7.21 -14.90 -6.37
N HIS A 419 -6.69 -15.15 -7.57
CA HIS A 419 -6.20 -16.46 -7.99
C HIS A 419 -4.73 -16.70 -7.61
N GLY A 420 -4.00 -15.65 -7.27
CA GLY A 420 -2.58 -15.72 -6.96
C GLY A 420 -1.99 -14.35 -6.68
N LEU A 421 -0.67 -14.33 -6.58
CA LEU A 421 0.15 -13.17 -6.26
C LEU A 421 1.13 -12.91 -7.39
N LEU A 422 1.35 -11.64 -7.71
CA LEU A 422 2.49 -11.16 -8.49
C LEU A 422 3.45 -10.45 -7.54
N TYR A 423 4.62 -11.05 -7.28
CA TYR A 423 5.64 -10.41 -6.47
C TYR A 423 6.42 -9.36 -7.27
N VAL A 424 6.48 -8.13 -6.75
CA VAL A 424 7.05 -6.98 -7.47
C VAL A 424 8.35 -6.41 -6.91
N GLY A 425 8.80 -6.84 -5.74
CA GLY A 425 9.99 -6.26 -5.10
C GLY A 425 9.67 -5.32 -3.94
N GLU A 426 10.68 -4.55 -3.54
CA GLU A 426 10.55 -3.45 -2.57
C GLU A 426 9.93 -2.23 -3.24
N LEU A 427 8.87 -1.67 -2.65
CA LEU A 427 8.16 -0.55 -3.25
C LEU A 427 8.91 0.77 -3.09
N SER A 428 9.00 1.52 -4.19
CA SER A 428 9.43 2.91 -4.23
C SER A 428 8.35 3.76 -4.88
N ALA A 429 8.12 4.95 -4.33
CA ALA A 429 7.08 5.85 -4.80
C ALA A 429 7.40 6.42 -6.17
N SER A 430 6.49 6.24 -7.13
CA SER A 430 6.55 6.91 -8.43
C SER A 430 5.70 8.17 -8.41
N PRO A 431 6.29 9.38 -8.46
CA PRO A 431 5.52 10.61 -8.43
C PRO A 431 4.74 10.84 -9.74
N PRO A 432 3.92 11.90 -9.81
CA PRO A 432 3.22 12.28 -11.04
C PRO A 432 4.19 12.49 -12.20
N ALA A 433 3.82 12.05 -13.40
CA ALA A 433 4.68 12.16 -14.58
C ALA A 433 5.02 13.62 -14.95
N THR A 434 4.18 14.58 -14.53
CA THR A 434 4.34 16.02 -14.75
C THR A 434 5.16 16.71 -13.65
N ALA A 435 5.54 16.02 -12.58
CA ALA A 435 6.33 16.59 -11.50
C ALA A 435 7.76 16.95 -11.99
N PRO A 436 8.32 18.11 -11.60
CA PRO A 436 9.72 18.44 -11.88
C PRO A 436 10.64 17.44 -11.13
N ASN A 437 11.27 16.55 -11.88
CA ASN A 437 12.25 15.52 -11.46
C ASN A 437 11.97 14.78 -10.14
N ALA A 438 11.35 13.60 -10.23
CA ALA A 438 11.97 12.46 -9.55
C ALA A 438 12.99 11.81 -10.48
N ILE A 439 14.17 11.61 -9.92
CA ILE A 439 15.33 10.97 -10.52
C ILE A 439 14.90 9.60 -11.09
N PRO A 440 15.25 9.26 -12.35
CA PRO A 440 15.08 7.89 -12.84
C PRO A 440 15.92 6.95 -11.97
N VAL A 441 15.30 5.95 -11.35
CA VAL A 441 16.03 4.90 -10.63
C VAL A 441 16.94 4.19 -11.62
N ARG A 442 18.23 4.43 -11.43
CA ARG A 442 19.32 3.87 -12.23
C ARG A 442 19.29 2.35 -12.05
N SER A 443 19.11 1.61 -13.14
CA SER A 443 19.38 0.17 -13.20
C SER A 443 20.80 -0.06 -12.70
N GLN A 444 20.95 -0.85 -11.62
CA GLN A 444 22.26 -1.24 -11.13
C GLN A 444 22.91 -2.20 -12.12
N ASP A 445 23.77 -1.66 -12.99
CA ASP A 445 24.81 -2.44 -13.63
C ASP A 445 25.83 -2.83 -12.55
N THR A 446 25.83 -4.11 -12.21
CA THR A 446 26.89 -4.74 -11.41
C THR A 446 28.19 -4.73 -12.21
N THR A 447 29.15 -3.94 -11.75
CA THR A 447 30.59 -4.20 -12.00
C THR A 447 31.30 -4.26 -10.65
N PRO A 448 32.19 -5.24 -10.43
CA PRO A 448 32.79 -5.45 -9.11
C PRO A 448 33.93 -4.45 -8.90
N SER A 449 33.86 -3.68 -7.82
CA SER A 449 34.97 -2.86 -7.36
C SER A 449 36.06 -3.73 -6.74
N SER A 450 37.29 -3.59 -7.24
CA SER A 450 38.50 -4.20 -6.70
C SER A 450 38.73 -3.80 -5.23
N PRO A 451 39.30 -4.67 -4.38
CA PRO A 451 39.50 -4.38 -2.97
C PRO A 451 40.66 -3.40 -2.74
N THR A 452 40.38 -2.31 -2.03
CA THR A 452 41.37 -1.34 -1.55
C THR A 452 42.13 -1.93 -0.36
N ALA A 453 43.47 -1.86 -0.40
CA ALA A 453 44.36 -2.36 0.66
C ALA A 453 44.17 -1.62 2.01
N PRO A 454 44.42 -2.28 3.16
CA PRO A 454 44.24 -1.67 4.47
C PRO A 454 45.36 -0.66 4.81
N PRO A 455 45.09 0.34 5.66
CA PRO A 455 46.05 1.40 5.99
C PRO A 455 47.15 0.91 6.95
N ARG A 456 48.38 1.40 6.72
CA ARG A 456 49.56 1.18 7.58
C ARG A 456 49.41 1.87 8.95
N PRO A 457 49.92 1.28 10.04
CA PRO A 457 49.95 1.91 11.36
C PRO A 457 51.04 3.00 11.47
N PRO A 458 50.88 3.98 12.38
CA PRO A 458 51.79 5.12 12.52
C PRO A 458 53.14 4.73 13.14
N ALA A 459 54.20 5.36 12.63
CA ALA A 459 55.57 5.17 13.07
C ALA A 459 55.82 5.68 14.50
N ARG A 460 56.53 4.87 15.30
CA ARG A 460 57.04 5.26 16.63
C ARG A 460 58.08 6.38 16.48
N LEU A 461 57.85 7.51 17.16
CA LEU A 461 58.88 8.50 17.45
C LEU A 461 59.69 8.02 18.66
N ASN A 462 60.94 7.63 18.41
CA ASN A 462 61.97 7.50 19.44
C ASN A 462 62.81 8.78 19.46
N ARG A 463 62.64 9.61 20.49
CA ARG A 463 63.70 10.12 21.40
C ARG A 463 63.13 11.19 22.32
#